data_AF-A0A8T5MPJ2-F1
#
_entry.id   AF-A0A8T5MPJ2-F1
#
_cell.length_a   1.000
_cell.length_b   1.000
_cell.length_c   1.000
_cell.angle_alpha   90.00
_cell.angle_beta   90.00
_cell.angle_gamma   90.00
#
_symmetry.space_group_name_H-M   'P 1'
#
loop_
_entity.id
_entity.type
_entity.pdbx_description
1 polymer ?
#
loop_
_entity_poly.entity_id
_entity_poly.type
_entity_poly.pdbx_seq_one_letter_code
_entity_poly.pdbx_strand_id
1 'polypeptide(L)'
;MIGEIKQMTDIPIAVLTNGSLLFDVEVRDGLRNADLVLPSLDAVTQNIFEWVNRPHEGLVIGKIIEGLKKFRKEFDKEIWLEVMLVKGINDDRGEVKRMADVISEINPDKIQLNTVVRPPCEPLAMPLSTSEMKEICKMLSEKAEIITPRTRKALKAYGKDIEGEMVMLLKRRHCTIRDISNFLGIHRNEIIKYIEVLEEDKRVVKMGHGNRSYFVVSEDEMRSM
;
A
#
# COMPACT_ATOMS: atom_id res chain seq x y z
N MET A 1 -20.94 -7.68 -7.35
CA MET A 1 -20.01 -7.63 -6.21
C MET A 1 -20.30 -6.52 -5.19
N ILE A 2 -19.95 -5.23 -5.36
CA ILE A 2 -20.14 -4.21 -4.29
C ILE A 2 -21.61 -4.10 -3.87
N GLY A 3 -22.53 -4.04 -4.84
CA GLY A 3 -23.96 -4.00 -4.56
C GLY A 3 -24.48 -5.21 -3.79
N GLU A 4 -23.90 -6.40 -4.00
CA GLU A 4 -24.28 -7.62 -3.27
C GLU A 4 -23.75 -7.58 -1.84
N ILE A 5 -22.52 -7.11 -1.63
CA ILE A 5 -21.95 -6.96 -0.27
C ILE A 5 -22.80 -5.98 0.55
N LYS A 6 -23.29 -4.89 -0.06
CA LYS A 6 -24.19 -3.93 0.62
C LYS A 6 -25.52 -4.53 1.03
N GLN A 7 -25.97 -5.62 0.40
CA GLN A 7 -27.18 -6.32 0.85
C GLN A 7 -26.92 -7.19 2.09
N MET A 8 -25.65 -7.45 2.43
CA MET A 8 -25.25 -8.30 3.55
C MET A 8 -24.82 -7.51 4.79
N THR A 9 -24.54 -6.21 4.67
CA THR A 9 -24.04 -5.38 5.78
C THR A 9 -24.32 -3.89 5.56
N ASP A 10 -24.57 -3.19 6.66
CA ASP A 10 -24.67 -1.71 6.70
C ASP A 10 -23.30 -1.05 6.94
N ILE A 11 -22.22 -1.83 7.07
CA ILE A 11 -20.86 -1.29 7.26
C ILE A 11 -20.39 -0.59 5.97
N PRO A 12 -19.84 0.64 6.05
CA PRO A 12 -19.33 1.35 4.88
C PRO A 12 -18.25 0.55 4.13
N ILE A 13 -18.36 0.53 2.81
CA ILE A 13 -17.43 -0.19 1.93
C ILE A 13 -16.39 0.78 1.37
N ALA A 14 -15.12 0.52 1.71
CA ALA A 14 -13.97 1.19 1.11
C ALA A 14 -13.31 0.30 0.04
N VAL A 15 -13.01 0.87 -1.13
CA VAL A 15 -12.26 0.20 -2.19
C VAL A 15 -10.87 0.82 -2.32
N LEU A 16 -9.83 0.02 -2.12
CA LEU A 16 -8.45 0.41 -2.41
C LEU A 16 -8.12 -0.04 -3.82
N THR A 17 -7.55 0.84 -4.64
CA THR A 17 -7.25 0.56 -6.04
C THR A 17 -5.97 1.27 -6.47
N ASN A 18 -5.20 0.66 -7.38
CA ASN A 18 -4.06 1.33 -7.99
C ASN A 18 -4.47 2.39 -9.03
N GLY A 19 -5.79 2.58 -9.26
CA GLY A 19 -6.34 3.60 -10.13
C GLY A 19 -6.07 3.41 -11.64
N SER A 20 -5.31 2.39 -12.02
CA SER A 20 -4.70 2.30 -13.36
C SER A 20 -5.71 2.12 -14.50
N LEU A 21 -6.94 1.70 -14.20
CA LEU A 21 -8.02 1.51 -15.18
C LEU A 21 -9.20 2.48 -14.99
N LEU A 22 -9.05 3.53 -14.17
CA LEU A 22 -10.14 4.50 -13.96
C LEU A 22 -10.50 5.30 -15.22
N PHE A 23 -9.74 5.19 -16.31
CA PHE A 23 -10.15 5.70 -17.61
C PHE A 23 -11.27 4.88 -18.28
N ASP A 24 -11.46 3.63 -17.86
CA ASP A 24 -12.52 2.75 -18.33
C ASP A 24 -13.84 3.06 -17.59
N VAL A 25 -14.92 3.25 -18.35
CA VAL A 25 -16.24 3.59 -17.79
C VAL A 25 -16.83 2.44 -16.98
N GLU A 26 -16.64 1.19 -17.42
CA GLU A 26 -17.18 0.02 -16.72
C GLU A 26 -16.53 -0.15 -15.34
N VAL A 27 -15.23 0.18 -15.24
CA VAL A 27 -14.51 0.18 -13.96
C VAL A 27 -15.05 1.27 -13.04
N ARG A 28 -15.30 2.48 -13.56
CA ARG A 28 -15.87 3.58 -12.76
C ARG A 28 -17.29 3.27 -12.28
N ASP A 29 -18.13 2.70 -13.16
CA ASP A 29 -19.49 2.29 -12.83
C ASP A 29 -19.50 1.18 -11.76
N GLY A 30 -18.56 0.23 -11.85
CA GLY A 30 -18.38 -0.82 -10.85
C GLY A 30 -18.07 -0.27 -9.44
N LEU A 31 -17.46 0.92 -9.34
CA LEU A 31 -17.09 1.57 -8.08
C LEU A 31 -18.20 2.46 -7.50
N ARG A 32 -19.24 2.79 -8.27
CA ARG A 32 -20.28 3.77 -7.89
C ARG A 32 -20.96 3.48 -6.54
N ASN A 33 -21.09 2.19 -6.20
CA ASN A 33 -21.73 1.76 -4.96
C ASN A 33 -20.83 1.80 -3.73
N ALA A 34 -19.51 1.98 -3.88
CA ALA A 34 -18.60 2.14 -2.74
C ALA A 34 -18.94 3.40 -1.93
N ASP A 35 -18.56 3.43 -0.65
CA ASP A 35 -18.70 4.60 0.23
C ASP A 35 -17.46 5.48 0.23
N LEU A 36 -16.30 4.85 -0.01
CA LEU A 36 -15.00 5.49 -0.11
C LEU A 36 -14.16 4.77 -1.17
N VAL A 37 -13.45 5.51 -2.00
CA VAL A 37 -12.46 4.94 -2.93
C VAL A 37 -11.09 5.57 -2.65
N LEU A 38 -10.08 4.71 -2.54
CA LEU A 38 -8.70 5.10 -2.31
C LEU A 38 -7.84 4.72 -3.52
N PRO A 39 -7.76 5.59 -4.55
CA PRO A 39 -6.87 5.38 -5.67
C PRO A 39 -5.44 5.77 -5.30
N SER A 40 -4.45 5.00 -5.76
CA SER A 40 -3.03 5.36 -5.68
C SER A 40 -2.60 6.22 -6.89
N LEU A 41 -1.80 7.25 -6.65
CA LEU A 41 -1.14 8.07 -7.68
C LEU A 41 0.29 8.42 -7.22
N ASP A 42 1.24 7.54 -7.49
CA ASP A 42 2.61 7.68 -6.99
C ASP A 42 3.51 8.51 -7.92
N ALA A 43 3.04 8.80 -9.13
CA ALA A 43 3.77 9.56 -10.14
C ALA A 43 2.82 10.35 -11.03
N VAL A 44 3.32 11.46 -11.61
CA VAL A 44 2.57 12.27 -12.58
C VAL A 44 3.31 12.49 -13.90
N THR A 45 4.54 12.00 -13.99
CA THR A 45 5.33 11.95 -15.23
C THR A 45 5.58 10.50 -15.61
N GLN A 46 5.61 10.21 -16.92
CA GLN A 46 5.67 8.84 -17.42
C GLN A 46 6.94 8.12 -16.94
N ASN A 47 8.10 8.80 -16.98
CA ASN A 47 9.37 8.22 -16.55
C ASN A 47 9.35 7.78 -15.08
N ILE A 48 8.74 8.58 -14.19
CA ILE A 48 8.65 8.24 -12.76
C ILE A 48 7.61 7.15 -12.54
N PHE A 49 6.50 7.19 -13.27
CA PHE A 49 5.49 6.14 -13.21
C PHE A 49 6.07 4.77 -13.59
N GLU A 50 6.89 4.73 -14.64
CA GLU A 50 7.61 3.51 -15.05
C GLU A 50 8.60 3.04 -14.00
N TRP A 51 9.33 3.97 -13.37
CA TRP A 51 10.29 3.65 -12.31
C TRP A 51 9.64 3.12 -11.03
N VAL A 52 8.59 3.78 -10.56
CA VAL A 52 7.94 3.49 -9.28
C VAL A 52 6.97 2.31 -9.41
N ASN A 53 6.09 2.35 -10.42
CA ASN A 53 4.98 1.39 -10.52
C ASN A 53 5.29 0.22 -11.46
N ARG A 54 6.32 0.32 -12.32
CA ARG A 54 6.66 -0.69 -13.35
C ARG A 54 5.41 -1.25 -14.04
N PRO A 55 4.60 -0.35 -14.63
CA PRO A 55 3.29 -0.71 -15.15
C PRO A 55 3.44 -1.60 -16.38
N HIS A 56 2.34 -2.26 -16.75
CA HIS A 56 2.25 -2.87 -18.08
C HIS A 56 2.44 -1.79 -19.18
N GLU A 57 3.17 -2.12 -20.25
CA GLU A 57 3.60 -1.15 -21.29
C GLU A 57 2.43 -0.36 -21.93
N GLY A 58 1.23 -0.93 -21.94
CA GLY A 58 0.01 -0.27 -22.44
C GLY A 58 -0.56 0.84 -21.54
N LEU A 59 0.01 1.09 -20.34
CA LEU A 59 -0.48 2.08 -19.40
C LEU A 59 0.30 3.39 -19.50
N VAL A 60 -0.43 4.47 -19.79
CA VAL A 60 0.10 5.83 -19.91
C VAL A 60 -0.42 6.68 -18.76
N ILE A 61 0.49 7.31 -18.01
CA ILE A 61 0.14 8.04 -16.79
C ILE A 61 -0.87 9.17 -17.04
N GLY A 62 -0.76 9.87 -18.17
CA GLY A 62 -1.71 10.91 -18.55
C GLY A 62 -3.14 10.38 -18.69
N LYS A 63 -3.31 9.16 -19.22
CA LYS A 63 -4.63 8.52 -19.35
C LYS A 63 -5.20 8.15 -17.98
N ILE A 64 -4.35 7.70 -17.06
CA ILE A 64 -4.74 7.36 -15.69
C ILE A 64 -5.20 8.64 -14.95
N ILE A 65 -4.44 9.71 -15.04
CA ILE A 65 -4.77 11.02 -14.45
C ILE A 65 -6.12 11.53 -14.99
N GLU A 66 -6.32 11.48 -16.30
CA GLU A 66 -7.60 11.89 -16.91
C GLU A 66 -8.77 10.99 -16.49
N GLY A 67 -8.53 9.68 -16.35
CA GLY A 67 -9.50 8.75 -15.79
C GLY A 67 -9.89 9.10 -14.36
N LEU A 68 -8.92 9.46 -13.52
CA LEU A 68 -9.14 9.85 -12.14
C LEU A 68 -9.89 11.19 -12.02
N LYS A 69 -9.58 12.18 -12.88
CA LYS A 69 -10.34 13.45 -12.96
C LYS A 69 -11.80 13.20 -13.39
N LYS A 70 -12.04 12.31 -14.36
CA LYS A 70 -13.41 11.90 -14.75
C LYS A 70 -14.12 11.19 -13.60
N PHE A 71 -13.43 10.28 -12.93
CA PHE A 71 -13.96 9.57 -11.78
C PHE A 71 -14.40 10.52 -10.66
N ARG A 72 -13.61 11.54 -10.32
CA ARG A 72 -14.04 12.56 -9.35
C ARG A 72 -15.37 13.24 -9.74
N LYS A 73 -15.58 13.53 -11.02
CA LYS A 73 -16.80 14.21 -11.51
C LYS A 73 -18.04 13.31 -11.42
N GLU A 74 -17.84 12.00 -11.55
CA GLU A 74 -18.91 10.99 -11.58
C GLU A 74 -19.18 10.40 -10.18
N PHE A 75 -18.16 10.33 -9.32
CA PHE A 75 -18.23 9.77 -7.98
C PHE A 75 -18.50 10.88 -6.97
N ASP A 76 -19.68 10.82 -6.35
CA ASP A 76 -20.26 11.84 -5.48
C ASP A 76 -19.92 11.67 -3.99
N LYS A 77 -19.11 10.67 -3.65
CA LYS A 77 -18.70 10.35 -2.27
C LYS A 77 -17.20 10.64 -2.06
N GLU A 78 -16.62 10.06 -1.01
CA GLU A 78 -15.26 10.38 -0.59
C GLU A 78 -14.19 9.70 -1.45
N ILE A 79 -13.20 10.48 -1.87
CA ILE A 79 -11.98 10.00 -2.53
C ILE A 79 -10.77 10.37 -1.67
N TRP A 80 -10.03 9.36 -1.20
CA TRP A 80 -8.76 9.57 -0.49
C TRP A 80 -7.61 9.13 -1.37
N LEU A 81 -6.85 10.08 -1.89
CA LEU A 81 -5.74 9.79 -2.79
C LEU A 81 -4.54 9.26 -2.01
N GLU A 82 -4.03 8.07 -2.34
CA GLU A 82 -2.81 7.52 -1.76
C GLU A 82 -1.60 7.91 -2.62
N VAL A 83 -0.52 8.37 -1.97
CA VAL A 83 0.74 8.73 -2.62
C VAL A 83 1.91 8.11 -1.85
N MET A 84 2.64 7.20 -2.48
CA MET A 84 3.87 6.62 -1.94
C MET A 84 5.09 7.41 -2.44
N LEU A 85 5.85 7.99 -1.50
CA LEU A 85 7.09 8.70 -1.75
C LEU A 85 8.30 7.78 -1.56
N VAL A 86 9.18 7.76 -2.56
CA VAL A 86 10.42 7.00 -2.60
C VAL A 86 11.59 7.96 -2.80
N LYS A 87 12.55 7.88 -1.88
CA LYS A 87 13.64 8.85 -1.80
C LYS A 87 14.51 8.81 -3.06
N GLY A 88 14.78 9.98 -3.63
CA GLY A 88 15.57 10.15 -4.85
C GLY A 88 14.84 9.76 -6.14
N ILE A 89 13.55 9.44 -6.10
CA ILE A 89 12.77 9.02 -7.28
C ILE A 89 11.65 10.02 -7.57
N ASN A 90 10.72 10.20 -6.63
CA ASN A 90 9.54 11.07 -6.81
C ASN A 90 9.42 12.16 -5.73
N ASP A 91 10.51 12.44 -5.02
CA ASP A 91 10.60 13.43 -3.95
C ASP A 91 11.29 14.76 -4.37
N ASP A 92 11.68 14.88 -5.64
CA ASP A 92 12.20 16.15 -6.17
C ASP A 92 11.14 17.25 -6.13
N ARG A 93 11.55 18.49 -5.82
CA ARG A 93 10.65 19.63 -5.66
C ARG A 93 9.84 19.94 -6.93
N GLY A 94 10.42 19.73 -8.11
CA GLY A 94 9.75 19.95 -9.38
C GLY A 94 8.64 18.93 -9.63
N GLU A 95 8.88 17.67 -9.30
CA GLU A 95 7.88 16.60 -9.37
C GLU A 95 6.78 16.78 -8.32
N VAL A 96 7.15 17.13 -7.09
CA VAL A 96 6.18 17.43 -6.02
C VAL A 96 5.26 18.59 -6.43
N LYS A 97 5.79 19.61 -7.12
CA LYS A 97 4.96 20.71 -7.63
C LYS A 97 3.98 20.23 -8.71
N ARG A 98 4.44 19.45 -9.69
CA ARG A 98 3.57 18.85 -10.72
C ARG A 98 2.49 17.97 -10.09
N MET A 99 2.86 17.19 -9.07
CA MET A 99 1.94 16.36 -8.31
C MET A 99 0.88 17.23 -7.63
N ALA A 100 1.27 18.33 -6.98
CA ALA A 100 0.32 19.27 -6.37
C ALA A 100 -0.66 19.86 -7.38
N ASP A 101 -0.18 20.26 -8.57
CA ASP A 101 -1.02 20.79 -9.65
C ASP A 101 -2.06 19.74 -10.11
N VAL A 102 -1.62 18.51 -10.37
CA VAL A 102 -2.51 17.39 -10.76
C VAL A 102 -3.51 17.04 -9.67
N ILE A 103 -3.07 16.98 -8.40
CA ILE A 103 -3.93 16.72 -7.25
C ILE A 103 -4.99 17.80 -7.10
N SER A 104 -4.64 19.06 -7.34
CA SER A 104 -5.59 20.18 -7.33
C SER A 104 -6.69 19.99 -8.38
N GLU A 105 -6.33 19.55 -9.59
CA GLU A 105 -7.30 19.26 -10.65
C GLU A 105 -8.19 18.03 -10.35
N ILE A 106 -7.64 17.01 -9.69
CA ILE A 106 -8.40 15.83 -9.23
C ILE A 106 -9.32 16.20 -8.06
N ASN A 107 -8.91 17.14 -7.21
CA ASN A 107 -9.63 17.59 -6.03
C ASN A 107 -10.16 16.45 -5.12
N PRO A 108 -9.28 15.56 -4.60
CA PRO A 108 -9.70 14.54 -3.64
C PRO A 108 -10.14 15.16 -2.32
N ASP A 109 -10.85 14.40 -1.49
CA ASP A 109 -11.28 14.83 -0.15
C ASP A 109 -10.13 14.76 0.85
N LYS A 110 -9.19 13.83 0.62
CA LYS A 110 -7.99 13.65 1.44
C LYS A 110 -6.82 13.15 0.60
N ILE A 111 -5.59 13.48 1.01
CA ILE A 111 -4.36 12.91 0.44
C ILE A 111 -3.58 12.21 1.55
N GLN A 112 -3.18 10.98 1.29
CA GLN A 112 -2.56 10.09 2.26
C GLN A 112 -1.14 9.75 1.80
N LEU A 113 -0.17 10.36 2.44
CA LEU A 113 1.25 10.19 2.13
C LEU A 113 1.83 9.04 2.92
N ASN A 114 2.58 8.19 2.23
CA ASN A 114 3.36 7.11 2.82
C ASN A 114 4.77 7.08 2.21
N THR A 115 5.67 6.33 2.84
CA THR A 115 7.01 6.06 2.32
C THR A 115 7.40 4.60 2.58
N VAL A 116 8.60 4.20 2.19
CA VAL A 116 9.07 2.82 2.33
C VAL A 116 9.28 2.47 3.82
N VAL A 117 8.26 1.92 4.47
CA VAL A 117 8.31 1.59 5.91
C VAL A 117 8.58 0.11 6.21
N ARG A 118 8.75 -0.70 5.17
CA ARG A 118 9.05 -2.14 5.22
C ARG A 118 10.20 -2.44 4.26
N PRO A 119 10.96 -3.54 4.48
CA PRO A 119 11.97 -3.96 3.53
C PRO A 119 11.34 -4.03 2.13
N PRO A 120 11.85 -3.26 1.16
CA PRO A 120 11.36 -3.32 -0.19
C PRO A 120 11.88 -4.58 -0.88
N CYS A 121 11.14 -5.06 -1.89
CA CYS A 121 11.68 -6.06 -2.82
C CYS A 121 12.86 -5.49 -3.64
N GLU A 122 12.90 -4.16 -3.79
CA GLU A 122 13.89 -3.41 -4.56
C GLU A 122 14.83 -2.63 -3.62
N PRO A 123 16.14 -2.96 -3.55
CA PRO A 123 17.06 -2.32 -2.62
C PRO A 123 17.18 -0.80 -2.78
N LEU A 124 16.86 -0.26 -3.97
CA LEU A 124 16.91 1.17 -4.27
C LEU A 124 15.71 1.94 -3.72
N ALA A 125 14.64 1.28 -3.31
CA ALA A 125 13.46 1.93 -2.75
C ALA A 125 13.73 2.36 -1.30
N MET A 126 14.21 3.59 -1.12
CA MET A 126 14.58 4.13 0.18
C MET A 126 13.47 4.99 0.80
N PRO A 127 13.32 4.99 2.13
CA PRO A 127 12.39 5.88 2.82
C PRO A 127 12.84 7.33 2.79
N LEU A 128 11.86 8.23 2.78
CA LEU A 128 12.07 9.61 3.18
C LEU A 128 12.14 9.72 4.71
N SER A 129 12.92 10.68 5.18
CA SER A 129 12.92 11.09 6.58
C SER A 129 11.61 11.79 6.96
N THR A 130 11.33 11.85 8.26
CA THR A 130 10.14 12.54 8.79
C THR A 130 10.12 14.03 8.41
N SER A 131 11.27 14.70 8.33
CA SER A 131 11.34 16.11 7.91
C SER A 131 11.00 16.27 6.44
N GLU A 132 11.58 15.43 5.56
CA GLU A 132 11.31 15.43 4.12
C GLU A 132 9.81 15.16 3.86
N MET A 133 9.22 14.17 4.52
CA MET A 133 7.79 13.88 4.43
C MET A 133 6.92 15.08 4.83
N LYS A 134 7.28 15.80 5.91
CA LYS A 134 6.53 16.99 6.37
C LYS A 134 6.63 18.16 5.41
N GLU A 135 7.77 18.34 4.76
CA GLU A 135 7.95 19.38 3.76
C GLU A 135 7.08 19.11 2.52
N ILE A 136 7.14 17.89 1.98
CA ILE A 136 6.32 17.50 0.83
C ILE A 136 4.83 17.55 1.17
N CYS A 137 4.43 17.08 2.36
CA CYS A 137 3.04 17.17 2.83
C CYS A 137 2.49 18.60 2.76
N LYS A 138 3.27 19.59 3.18
CA LYS A 138 2.87 21.01 3.11
C LYS A 138 2.82 21.53 1.68
N MET A 139 3.70 21.04 0.81
CA MET A 139 3.76 21.47 -0.60
C MET A 139 2.60 20.91 -1.44
N LEU A 140 2.10 19.71 -1.11
CA LEU A 140 1.05 19.07 -1.90
C LEU A 140 -0.32 19.71 -1.69
N SER A 141 -0.79 19.79 -0.45
CA SER A 141 -2.12 20.32 -0.13
C SER A 141 -2.33 20.42 1.38
N GLU A 142 -3.23 21.30 1.82
CA GLU A 142 -3.76 21.30 3.19
C GLU A 142 -4.56 20.03 3.52
N LYS A 143 -5.06 19.31 2.50
CA LYS A 143 -5.78 18.03 2.63
C LYS A 143 -4.84 16.84 2.84
N ALA A 144 -3.53 17.05 2.82
CA ALA A 144 -2.54 15.98 2.93
C ALA A 144 -2.21 15.62 4.38
N GLU A 145 -2.12 14.32 4.65
CA GLU A 145 -1.66 13.76 5.93
C GLU A 145 -0.59 12.70 5.70
N ILE A 146 0.36 12.59 6.63
CA ILE A 146 1.34 11.50 6.64
C ILE A 146 0.77 10.33 7.42
N ILE A 147 0.63 9.17 6.77
CA ILE A 147 0.18 7.95 7.43
C ILE A 147 1.38 7.20 7.99
N THR A 148 1.28 6.88 9.27
CA THR A 148 2.17 5.91 9.89
C THR A 148 1.50 4.54 9.94
N PRO A 149 2.23 3.44 9.74
CA PRO A 149 1.66 2.10 9.87
C PRO A 149 1.05 1.93 11.27
N ARG A 150 -0.28 1.99 11.36
CA ARG A 150 -1.01 1.72 12.59
C ARG A 150 -0.82 0.25 12.96
N THR A 151 -0.46 0.02 14.22
CA THR A 151 -0.46 -1.32 14.82
C THR A 151 -1.89 -1.87 14.74
N ARG A 152 -2.16 -2.88 13.89
CA ARG A 152 -3.48 -3.55 13.88
C ARG A 152 -3.71 -4.17 15.26
N LYS A 153 -4.91 -3.97 15.83
CA LYS A 153 -5.38 -4.76 16.98
C LYS A 153 -5.44 -6.22 16.55
N ALA A 154 -5.07 -7.12 17.46
CA ALA A 154 -4.89 -8.52 17.14
C ALA A 154 -6.17 -9.13 16.55
N LEU A 155 -6.06 -9.77 15.39
CA LEU A 155 -7.11 -10.65 14.88
C LEU A 155 -6.90 -12.01 15.54
N LYS A 156 -7.95 -12.61 16.10
CA LYS A 156 -7.86 -14.00 16.57
C LYS A 156 -7.87 -14.90 15.34
N ALA A 157 -6.74 -15.49 14.98
CA ALA A 157 -6.72 -16.57 14.01
C ALA A 157 -7.27 -17.84 14.68
N TYR A 158 -8.23 -18.48 14.03
CA TYR A 158 -8.73 -19.80 14.41
C TYR A 158 -8.11 -20.81 13.45
N GLY A 159 -6.93 -21.34 13.80
CA GLY A 159 -6.22 -22.34 13.00
C GLY A 159 -5.44 -23.33 13.87
N LYS A 160 -5.44 -24.61 13.49
CA LYS A 160 -4.61 -25.66 14.11
C LYS A 160 -3.18 -25.73 13.54
N ASP A 161 -2.92 -25.05 12.41
CA ASP A 161 -1.64 -25.03 11.69
C ASP A 161 -1.02 -23.62 11.70
N ILE A 162 -0.32 -23.32 12.79
CA ILE A 162 0.28 -22.00 13.03
C ILE A 162 1.44 -21.74 12.07
N GLU A 163 2.25 -22.76 11.75
CA GLU A 163 3.38 -22.64 10.84
C GLU A 163 2.93 -22.36 9.41
N GLY A 164 1.92 -23.09 8.93
CA GLY A 164 1.33 -22.86 7.60
C GLY A 164 0.77 -21.45 7.47
N GLU A 165 0.03 -20.97 8.48
CA GLU A 165 -0.48 -19.59 8.50
C GLU A 165 0.63 -18.54 8.55
N MET A 166 1.69 -18.78 9.32
CA MET A 166 2.88 -17.92 9.34
C MET A 166 3.55 -17.86 7.98
N VAL A 167 3.81 -18.99 7.34
CA VAL A 167 4.43 -19.04 6.02
C VAL A 167 3.53 -18.35 4.99
N MET A 168 2.22 -18.58 5.00
CA MET A 168 1.28 -17.87 4.12
C MET A 168 1.29 -16.35 4.34
N LEU A 169 1.36 -15.91 5.60
CA LEU A 169 1.50 -14.49 5.94
C LEU A 169 2.80 -13.91 5.40
N LEU A 170 3.93 -14.59 5.64
CA LEU A 170 5.27 -14.16 5.27
C LEU A 170 5.50 -14.16 3.76
N LYS A 171 4.84 -15.05 3.00
CA LYS A 171 4.82 -15.04 1.53
C LYS A 171 4.23 -13.76 0.96
N ARG A 172 3.21 -13.22 1.62
CA ARG A 172 2.48 -12.04 1.14
C ARG A 172 3.07 -10.74 1.70
N ARG A 173 3.82 -10.81 2.80
CA ARG A 173 4.25 -9.63 3.55
C ARG A 173 5.42 -9.90 4.48
N HIS A 174 6.49 -9.12 4.30
CA HIS A 174 7.54 -8.90 5.29
C HIS A 174 6.93 -8.47 6.64
N CYS A 175 7.08 -9.28 7.68
CA CYS A 175 6.46 -9.06 8.99
C CYS A 175 7.50 -9.08 10.12
N THR A 176 7.34 -8.21 11.12
CA THR A 176 8.05 -8.35 12.39
C THR A 176 7.38 -9.42 13.27
N ILE A 177 8.06 -9.93 14.31
CA ILE A 177 7.42 -10.79 15.34
C ILE A 177 6.15 -10.14 15.91
N ARG A 178 6.13 -8.81 16.06
CA ARG A 178 4.95 -8.08 16.54
C ARG A 178 3.81 -8.13 15.52
N ASP A 179 4.10 -8.02 14.23
CA ASP A 179 3.09 -8.11 13.18
C ASP A 179 2.47 -9.51 13.11
N ILE A 180 3.31 -10.55 13.18
CA ILE A 180 2.87 -11.96 13.19
C ILE A 180 2.02 -12.23 14.44
N SER A 181 2.49 -11.80 15.61
CA SER A 181 1.76 -11.93 16.89
C SER A 181 0.39 -11.25 16.84
N ASN A 182 0.31 -10.03 16.29
CA ASN A 182 -0.97 -9.35 16.11
C ASN A 182 -1.85 -10.06 15.07
N PHE A 183 -1.29 -10.61 14.00
CA PHE A 183 -2.07 -11.27 12.96
C PHE A 183 -2.69 -12.59 13.44
N LEU A 184 -1.92 -13.41 14.15
CA LEU A 184 -2.35 -14.73 14.62
C LEU A 184 -3.07 -14.67 15.96
N GLY A 185 -2.92 -13.57 16.71
CA GLY A 185 -3.44 -13.47 18.07
C GLY A 185 -2.66 -14.30 19.09
N ILE A 186 -1.43 -14.70 18.74
CA ILE A 186 -0.52 -15.53 19.54
C ILE A 186 0.52 -14.65 20.23
N HIS A 187 0.94 -15.02 21.43
CA HIS A 187 1.92 -14.25 22.18
C HIS A 187 3.31 -14.24 21.51
N ARG A 188 4.03 -13.13 21.58
CA ARG A 188 5.33 -12.94 20.88
C ARG A 188 6.36 -14.03 21.19
N ASN A 189 6.42 -14.49 22.44
CA ASN A 189 7.35 -15.55 22.86
C ASN A 189 7.04 -16.90 22.20
N GLU A 190 5.79 -17.15 21.86
CA GLU A 190 5.40 -18.37 21.15
C GLU A 190 5.70 -18.24 19.66
N ILE A 191 5.45 -17.07 19.07
CA ILE A 191 5.89 -16.76 17.69
C ILE A 191 7.41 -16.91 17.52
N ILE A 192 8.22 -16.49 18.51
CA ILE A 192 9.68 -16.63 18.47
C ILE A 192 10.07 -18.10 18.29
N LYS A 193 9.43 -19.03 19.02
CA LYS A 193 9.73 -20.46 18.91
C LYS A 193 9.44 -21.01 17.51
N TYR A 194 8.31 -20.63 16.92
CA TYR A 194 7.98 -21.05 15.55
C TYR A 194 8.94 -20.44 14.51
N ILE A 195 9.33 -19.18 14.68
CA ILE A 195 10.31 -18.53 13.81
C ILE A 195 11.67 -19.22 13.90
N GLU A 196 12.14 -19.56 15.09
CA GLU A 196 13.42 -20.26 15.28
C GLU A 196 13.45 -21.58 14.51
N VAL A 197 12.39 -22.40 14.62
CA VAL A 197 12.25 -23.66 13.85
C VAL A 197 12.25 -23.39 12.34
N LEU A 198 11.47 -22.41 11.87
CA LEU A 198 11.41 -22.08 10.44
C LEU A 198 12.72 -21.49 9.89
N GLU A 199 13.50 -20.77 10.70
CA GLU A 199 14.83 -20.27 10.33
C GLU A 199 15.85 -21.42 10.27
N GLU A 200 15.82 -22.34 11.23
CA GLU A 200 16.64 -23.56 11.22
C GLU A 200 16.37 -24.43 9.98
N ASP A 201 15.10 -24.59 9.62
CA ASP A 201 14.66 -25.29 8.41
C ASP A 201 14.92 -24.48 7.12
N LYS A 202 15.49 -23.27 7.23
CA LYS A 202 15.74 -22.32 6.13
C LYS A 202 14.49 -21.96 5.33
N ARG A 203 13.30 -22.10 5.91
CA ARG A 203 12.02 -21.74 5.29
C ARG A 203 11.75 -20.24 5.40
N VAL A 204 12.29 -19.60 6.44
CA VAL A 204 12.25 -18.14 6.61
C VAL A 204 13.63 -17.56 6.87
N VAL A 205 13.80 -16.29 6.52
CA VAL A 205 15.05 -15.54 6.69
C VAL A 205 14.74 -14.21 7.39
N LYS A 206 15.63 -13.81 8.30
CA LYS A 206 15.57 -12.51 8.97
C LYS A 206 16.26 -11.41 8.14
N MET A 207 15.57 -10.29 7.96
CA MET A 207 16.05 -9.10 7.29
C MET A 207 16.00 -7.87 8.20
N GLY A 208 17.08 -7.08 8.24
CA GLY A 208 17.13 -5.80 8.94
C GLY A 208 16.61 -4.66 8.06
N HIS A 209 15.75 -3.80 8.59
CA HIS A 209 15.37 -2.55 7.93
C HIS A 209 15.10 -1.45 8.98
N GLY A 210 15.95 -0.41 8.97
CA GLY A 210 16.03 0.56 10.07
C GLY A 210 16.36 -0.12 11.41
N ASN A 211 15.68 0.26 12.49
CA ASN A 211 15.85 -0.34 13.83
C ASN A 211 14.95 -1.56 14.09
N ARG A 212 14.47 -2.24 13.03
CA ARG A 212 13.54 -3.37 13.14
C ARG A 212 14.03 -4.58 12.36
N SER A 213 13.69 -5.76 12.88
CA SER A 213 13.90 -7.03 12.18
C SER A 213 12.57 -7.54 11.63
N TYR A 214 12.59 -7.87 10.35
CA TYR A 214 11.49 -8.48 9.60
C TYR A 214 11.86 -9.91 9.23
N PHE A 215 10.86 -10.74 9.01
CA PHE A 215 10.99 -12.10 8.53
C PHE A 215 10.34 -12.22 7.15
N VAL A 216 10.91 -13.06 6.30
CA VAL A 216 10.45 -13.39 4.95
C VAL A 216 10.56 -14.87 4.69
N VAL A 217 9.84 -15.38 3.71
CA VAL A 217 10.07 -16.75 3.21
C VAL A 217 11.37 -16.78 2.39
N SER A 218 12.15 -17.84 2.51
CA SER A 218 13.38 -18.02 1.75
C SER A 218 13.12 -18.23 0.25
N GLU A 219 14.12 -17.94 -0.59
CA GLU A 219 14.01 -18.17 -2.03
C GLU A 219 13.76 -19.64 -2.39
N ASP A 220 14.32 -20.57 -1.61
CA ASP A 220 14.17 -22.02 -1.82
C ASP A 220 12.74 -22.51 -1.49
N GLU A 221 12.13 -21.98 -0.44
CA GLU A 221 10.72 -22.24 -0.09
C GLU A 221 9.76 -21.55 -1.08
N MET A 222 10.17 -20.47 -1.75
CA MET A 222 9.40 -19.88 -2.84
C MET A 222 9.44 -20.69 -4.14
N ARG A 223 10.53 -21.43 -4.41
CA ARG A 223 10.73 -22.21 -5.66
C ARG A 223 10.25 -23.66 -5.59
N SER A 224 10.13 -24.23 -4.39
CA SER A 224 9.69 -25.61 -4.15
C SER A 224 8.16 -25.78 -4.19
N MET A 225 7.43 -24.76 -4.63
CA MET A 225 5.98 -24.66 -4.64
C MET A 225 5.48 -24.11 -5.97
#